data_AF-R6R6F5-F1
#
_entry.id   AF-R6R6F5-F1
#
_cell.length_a   1.000
_cell.length_b   1.000
_cell.length_c   1.000
_cell.angle_alpha   90.00
_cell.angle_beta   90.00
_cell.angle_gamma   90.00
#
_symmetry.space_group_name_H-M   'P 1'
#
loop_
_entity.id
_entity.type
_entity.pdbx_description
1 polymer ?
#
loop_
_entity_poly.entity_id
_entity_poly.type
_entity_poly.pdbx_seq_one_letter_code
_entity_poly.pdbx_strand_id
1 'polypeptide(L)'
;MRQTPQEQPESMEFPRREFESVCFHAIGLVDQNREYLQMHLRESGDAPTRQALADMELQTARLERTLSEMMDLMALEEDPVPSRRGFDLCSVLRQAASLREEMARQAKVHLTVSCEPDTCPVLGSPEEAELMVFHLLSNALRASAPGGKIVLRLCRAEDAWQLTVTDHGCGLPGPANWQENRRRFLGGAGAGLKICRAVCRRAGWGFALEAGSGGGAEAVVTLPVEPETAASGDTIALHAAGEVLPSRLRWQLERELHLLAGNA
;
A
#
# COMPACT_ATOMS: atom_id res chain seq x y z
N MET A 1 -16.98 31.59 47.13
CA MET A 1 -16.81 30.49 46.16
C MET A 1 -15.85 30.96 45.08
N ARG A 2 -14.60 30.48 45.10
CA ARG A 2 -13.65 30.73 44.01
C ARG A 2 -13.91 29.66 42.94
N GLN A 3 -14.32 30.08 41.74
CA GLN A 3 -14.40 29.19 40.58
C GLN A 3 -12.96 28.93 40.11
N THR A 4 -12.55 27.67 40.16
CA THR A 4 -11.36 27.18 39.46
C THR A 4 -11.63 27.19 37.94
N PRO A 5 -10.73 27.74 37.11
CA PRO A 5 -10.84 27.59 35.65
C PRO A 5 -10.72 26.12 35.29
N GLN A 6 -11.67 25.63 34.51
CA GLN A 6 -11.64 24.31 33.90
C GLN A 6 -10.57 24.36 32.79
N GLU A 7 -9.35 23.92 33.08
CA GLU A 7 -8.34 23.67 32.05
C GLU A 7 -8.88 22.58 31.13
N GLN A 8 -9.31 23.00 29.93
CA GLN A 8 -9.49 22.07 28.82
C GLN A 8 -8.12 21.46 28.53
N PRO A 9 -8.00 20.14 28.34
CA PRO A 9 -6.74 19.57 27.89
C PRO A 9 -6.45 20.18 26.52
N GLU A 10 -5.39 21.00 26.43
CA GLU A 10 -4.79 21.36 25.15
C GLU A 10 -4.52 20.04 24.43
N SER A 11 -5.26 19.78 23.34
CA SER A 11 -4.97 18.68 22.45
C SER A 11 -3.61 18.99 21.82
N MET A 12 -2.55 18.49 22.44
CA MET A 12 -1.20 18.57 21.91
C MET A 12 -1.21 17.77 20.61
N GLU A 13 -1.30 18.46 19.49
CA GLU A 13 -1.26 17.85 18.16
C GLU A 13 0.10 17.15 18.02
N PHE A 14 0.10 15.84 17.78
CA PHE A 14 1.33 15.07 17.69
C PHE A 14 2.13 15.59 16.47
N PRO A 15 3.42 15.98 16.62
CA PRO A 15 4.19 16.62 15.56
C PRO A 15 4.64 15.58 14.52
N ARG A 16 3.69 15.11 13.72
CA ARG A 16 3.83 13.93 12.87
C ARG A 16 4.93 14.06 11.82
N ARG A 17 5.09 15.23 11.19
CA ARG A 17 6.18 15.48 10.22
C ARG A 17 7.56 15.46 10.87
N GLU A 18 7.67 15.95 12.10
CA GLU A 18 8.93 15.91 12.85
C GLU A 18 9.24 14.48 13.30
N PHE A 19 8.23 13.74 13.76
CA PHE A 19 8.36 12.33 14.09
C PHE A 19 8.77 11.49 12.87
N GLU A 20 8.12 11.70 11.72
CA GLU A 20 8.47 11.08 10.43
C GLU A 20 9.94 11.34 10.08
N SER A 21 10.35 12.61 10.13
CA SER A 21 11.72 13.04 9.86
C SER A 21 12.74 12.36 10.79
N VAL A 22 12.47 12.35 12.10
CA VAL A 22 13.34 11.72 13.11
C VAL A 22 13.46 10.22 12.87
N CYS A 23 12.36 9.53 12.59
CA CYS A 23 12.38 8.10 12.34
C CYS A 23 13.13 7.75 11.06
N PHE A 24 12.89 8.45 9.94
CA PHE A 24 13.64 8.21 8.71
C PHE A 24 15.12 8.56 8.85
N HIS A 25 15.45 9.61 9.61
CA HIS A 25 16.83 9.94 9.92
C HIS A 25 17.51 8.81 10.71
N ALA A 26 16.86 8.30 11.77
CA ALA A 26 17.38 7.21 12.58
C ALA A 26 17.61 5.93 11.75
N ILE A 27 16.71 5.63 10.81
CA ILE A 27 16.88 4.49 9.92
C ILE A 27 18.03 4.73 8.94
N GLY A 28 18.16 5.94 8.38
CA GLY A 28 19.30 6.30 7.54
C GLY A 28 20.65 6.11 8.24
N LEU A 29 20.73 6.36 9.55
CA LEU A 29 21.94 6.08 10.33
C LEU A 29 22.24 4.57 10.44
N VAL A 30 21.22 3.73 10.60
CA VAL A 30 21.38 2.26 10.60
C VAL A 30 21.87 1.78 9.23
N ASP A 31 21.32 2.35 8.16
CA ASP A 31 21.68 1.99 6.79
C ASP A 31 23.13 2.38 6.45
N GLN A 32 23.55 3.59 6.85
CA GLN A 32 24.94 4.05 6.73
C GLN A 32 25.92 3.15 7.50
N ASN A 33 25.56 2.74 8.72
CA ASN A 33 26.39 1.81 9.50
C ASN A 33 26.52 0.45 8.80
N ARG A 34 25.42 -0.07 8.24
CA ARG A 34 25.44 -1.29 7.44
C ARG A 34 26.33 -1.14 6.21
N GLU A 35 26.20 -0.07 5.45
CA GLU A 35 27.04 0.21 4.27
C GLU A 35 28.52 0.32 4.64
N TYR A 36 28.84 1.01 5.73
CA TYR A 36 30.20 1.10 6.25
C TYR A 36 30.79 -0.27 6.57
N LEU A 37 30.03 -1.11 7.30
CA LEU A 37 30.45 -2.47 7.61
C LEU A 37 30.57 -3.32 6.35
N GLN A 38 29.65 -3.18 5.39
CA GLN A 38 29.68 -3.88 4.12
C GLN A 38 30.92 -3.49 3.31
N MET A 39 31.29 -2.21 3.26
CA MET A 39 32.47 -1.73 2.56
C MET A 39 33.77 -2.31 3.13
N HIS A 40 33.88 -2.40 4.46
CA HIS A 40 35.11 -2.84 5.13
C HIS A 40 35.21 -4.36 5.35
N LEU A 41 34.08 -5.07 5.38
CA LEU A 41 34.01 -6.51 5.62
C LEU A 41 33.71 -7.33 4.35
N ARG A 42 33.48 -6.69 3.19
CA ARG A 42 33.19 -7.40 1.94
C ARG A 42 34.31 -8.38 1.53
N GLU A 43 35.57 -7.97 1.68
CA GLU A 43 36.73 -8.76 1.27
C GLU A 43 37.32 -9.62 2.40
N SER A 44 37.10 -9.23 3.66
CA SER A 44 37.69 -9.84 4.85
C SER A 44 36.71 -10.65 5.69
N GLY A 45 35.40 -10.47 5.48
CA GLY A 45 34.34 -11.14 6.23
C GLY A 45 34.17 -12.59 5.83
N ASP A 46 33.98 -13.45 6.82
CA ASP A 46 33.59 -14.84 6.61
C ASP A 46 32.12 -14.98 6.18
N ALA A 47 31.66 -16.21 5.91
CA ALA A 47 30.27 -16.46 5.51
C ALA A 47 29.24 -15.96 6.55
N PRO A 48 29.43 -16.16 7.87
CA PRO A 48 28.58 -15.57 8.91
C PRO A 48 28.49 -14.04 8.84
N THR A 49 29.62 -13.35 8.63
CA THR A 49 29.64 -11.87 8.53
C THR A 49 28.81 -11.38 7.34
N ARG A 50 28.95 -12.03 6.18
CA ARG A 50 28.15 -11.69 4.99
C ARG A 50 26.66 -11.94 5.21
N GLN A 51 26.30 -13.03 5.89
CA GLN A 51 24.91 -13.32 6.24
C GLN A 51 24.35 -12.26 7.19
N ALA A 52 25.09 -11.87 8.23
CA ALA A 52 24.65 -10.85 9.17
C ALA A 52 24.37 -9.50 8.48
N LEU A 53 25.19 -9.11 7.51
CA LEU A 53 24.97 -7.88 6.72
C LEU A 53 23.72 -7.95 5.86
N ALA A 54 23.45 -9.10 5.23
CA ALA A 54 22.23 -9.33 4.47
C ALA A 54 20.99 -9.33 5.38
N ASP A 55 21.09 -9.94 6.57
CA ASP A 55 20.02 -9.94 7.56
C ASP A 55 19.73 -8.51 8.06
N MET A 56 20.78 -7.70 8.29
CA MET A 56 20.64 -6.28 8.67
C MET A 56 19.92 -5.48 7.57
N GLU A 57 20.30 -5.66 6.30
CA GLU A 57 19.61 -5.04 5.16
C GLU A 57 18.12 -5.37 5.16
N LEU A 58 17.78 -6.65 5.33
CA LEU A 58 16.41 -7.11 5.40
C LEU A 58 15.64 -6.49 6.59
N GLN A 59 16.26 -6.40 7.76
CA GLN A 59 15.59 -5.84 8.94
C GLN A 59 15.40 -4.32 8.83
N THR A 60 16.38 -3.58 8.29
CA THR A 60 16.27 -2.13 8.06
C THR A 60 15.13 -1.84 7.10
N ALA A 61 15.08 -2.53 5.96
CA ALA A 61 14.00 -2.43 4.98
C ALA A 61 12.61 -2.69 5.59
N ARG A 62 12.52 -3.73 6.44
CA ARG A 62 11.28 -4.06 7.14
C ARG A 62 10.85 -2.98 8.13
N LEU A 63 11.80 -2.34 8.80
CA LEU A 63 11.54 -1.25 9.74
C LEU A 63 11.00 -0.01 9.02
N GLU A 64 11.64 0.41 7.93
CA GLU A 64 11.21 1.55 7.11
C GLU A 64 9.79 1.38 6.58
N ARG A 65 9.49 0.20 6.06
CA ARG A 65 8.15 -0.13 5.59
C ARG A 65 7.13 -0.05 6.72
N THR A 66 7.42 -0.67 7.86
CA THR A 66 6.50 -0.67 9.01
C THR A 66 6.22 0.75 9.50
N LEU A 67 7.26 1.59 9.54
CA LEU A 67 7.14 2.99 9.87
C LEU A 67 6.26 3.74 8.85
N SER A 68 6.54 3.54 7.56
CA SER A 68 5.79 4.18 6.46
C SER A 68 4.32 3.81 6.50
N GLU A 69 3.99 2.52 6.64
CA GLU A 69 2.61 2.06 6.79
C GLU A 69 1.93 2.66 8.04
N MET A 70 2.66 2.81 9.15
CA MET A 70 2.09 3.42 10.36
C MET A 70 1.81 4.91 10.17
N MET A 71 2.70 5.62 9.49
CA MET A 71 2.50 7.03 9.17
C MET A 71 1.34 7.21 8.20
N ASP A 72 1.24 6.41 7.14
CA ASP A 72 0.10 6.47 6.20
C ASP A 72 -1.23 6.23 6.93
N LEU A 73 -1.27 5.26 7.86
CA LEU A 73 -2.45 5.01 8.67
C LEU A 73 -2.81 6.21 9.56
N MET A 74 -1.83 6.83 10.22
CA MET A 74 -2.05 8.03 11.03
C MET A 74 -2.58 9.19 10.17
N ALA A 75 -2.12 9.34 8.92
CA ALA A 75 -2.70 10.33 7.98
C ALA A 75 -4.17 10.11 7.78
N LEU A 76 -4.56 8.88 7.48
CA LEU A 76 -5.95 8.57 7.19
C LEU A 76 -6.88 8.73 8.39
N GLU A 77 -6.36 8.63 9.62
CA GLU A 77 -7.12 8.81 10.85
C GLU A 77 -7.23 10.28 11.29
N GLU A 78 -6.16 11.06 11.12
CA GLU A 78 -6.09 12.47 11.55
C GLU A 78 -6.59 13.45 10.48
N ASP A 79 -6.34 13.18 9.18
CA ASP A 79 -6.72 14.12 8.13
C ASP A 79 -8.25 14.19 7.99
N PRO A 80 -8.83 15.41 8.06
CA PRO A 80 -10.23 15.61 7.67
C PRO A 80 -10.44 15.04 6.27
N VAL A 81 -11.60 14.42 6.03
CA VAL A 81 -11.90 13.73 4.76
C VAL A 81 -11.48 14.61 3.58
N PRO A 82 -10.56 14.16 2.70
CA PRO A 82 -10.03 14.98 1.63
C PRO A 82 -11.15 15.48 0.73
N SER A 83 -10.91 16.60 0.06
CA SER A 83 -11.83 17.14 -0.95
C SER A 83 -12.13 16.07 -1.99
N ARG A 84 -13.36 15.59 -2.00
CA ARG A 84 -13.81 14.58 -2.96
C ARG A 84 -13.94 15.23 -4.33
N ARG A 85 -13.29 14.63 -5.33
CA ARG A 85 -13.36 15.06 -6.73
C ARG A 85 -13.67 13.87 -7.64
N GLY A 86 -14.27 14.15 -8.78
CA GLY A 86 -14.48 13.14 -9.82
C GLY A 86 -13.14 12.70 -10.41
N PHE A 87 -12.92 11.40 -10.54
CA PHE A 87 -11.77 10.83 -11.24
C PHE A 87 -12.10 9.47 -11.86
N ASP A 88 -11.26 9.02 -12.78
CA ASP A 88 -11.37 7.69 -13.39
C ASP A 88 -10.47 6.69 -12.66
N LEU A 89 -11.05 5.70 -11.97
CA LEU A 89 -10.28 4.68 -11.26
C LEU A 89 -9.44 3.82 -12.22
N CYS A 90 -9.88 3.63 -13.47
CA CYS A 90 -9.09 2.92 -14.48
C CYS A 90 -7.75 3.63 -14.75
N SER A 91 -7.65 4.95 -14.56
CA SER A 91 -6.39 5.69 -14.70
C SER A 91 -5.36 5.30 -13.65
N VAL A 92 -5.79 5.08 -12.39
CA VAL A 92 -4.94 4.60 -11.29
C VAL A 92 -4.44 3.19 -11.58
N LEU A 93 -5.33 2.30 -12.06
CA LEU A 93 -4.95 0.92 -12.40
C LEU A 93 -3.99 0.85 -13.59
N ARG A 94 -4.15 1.73 -14.59
CA ARG A 94 -3.19 1.86 -15.70
C ARG A 94 -1.81 2.30 -15.23
N GLN A 95 -1.73 3.16 -14.22
CA GLN A 95 -0.45 3.52 -13.62
C GLN A 95 0.17 2.32 -12.90
N ALA A 96 -0.60 1.56 -12.13
CA ALA A 96 -0.12 0.31 -11.55
C ALA A 96 0.36 -0.68 -12.63
N ALA A 97 -0.30 -0.73 -13.79
CA ALA A 97 0.11 -1.58 -14.91
C ALA A 97 1.51 -1.23 -15.46
N SER A 98 1.98 0.02 -15.31
CA SER A 98 3.32 0.44 -15.74
C SER A 98 4.44 -0.26 -14.97
N LEU A 99 4.15 -0.86 -13.82
CA LEU A 99 5.10 -1.59 -12.98
C LEU A 99 5.35 -3.01 -13.45
N ARG A 100 4.59 -3.50 -14.45
CA ARG A 100 4.62 -4.89 -14.91
C ARG A 100 6.03 -5.38 -15.26
N GLU A 101 6.79 -4.56 -15.99
CA GLU A 101 8.15 -4.92 -16.41
C GLU A 101 9.10 -4.99 -15.21
N GLU A 102 8.97 -4.05 -14.26
CA GLU A 102 9.79 -4.01 -13.06
C GLU A 102 9.52 -5.21 -12.16
N MET A 103 8.24 -5.53 -11.91
CA MET A 103 7.84 -6.69 -11.12
C MET A 103 8.35 -8.01 -11.71
N ALA A 104 8.31 -8.14 -13.03
CA ALA A 104 8.82 -9.31 -13.73
C ALA A 104 10.34 -9.43 -13.62
N ARG A 105 11.06 -8.31 -13.72
CA ARG A 105 12.52 -8.27 -13.67
C ARG A 105 13.08 -8.49 -12.27
N GLN A 106 12.53 -7.78 -11.28
CA GLN A 106 13.06 -7.72 -9.92
C GLN A 106 12.51 -8.84 -9.04
N ALA A 107 11.19 -9.04 -9.02
CA ALA A 107 10.56 -10.02 -8.15
C ALA A 107 10.21 -11.35 -8.85
N LYS A 108 10.43 -11.45 -10.18
CA LYS A 108 10.00 -12.59 -11.01
C LYS A 108 8.49 -12.85 -10.91
N VAL A 109 7.68 -11.80 -10.75
CA VAL A 109 6.21 -11.90 -10.62
C VAL A 109 5.54 -11.22 -11.81
N HIS A 110 4.52 -11.86 -12.37
CA HIS A 110 3.77 -11.35 -13.50
C HIS A 110 2.50 -10.61 -13.07
N LEU A 111 2.43 -9.30 -13.38
CA LEU A 111 1.24 -8.48 -13.15
C LEU A 111 0.37 -8.41 -14.41
N THR A 112 -0.89 -8.80 -14.29
CA THR A 112 -1.93 -8.55 -15.30
C THR A 112 -2.90 -7.50 -14.77
N VAL A 113 -3.23 -6.52 -15.60
CA VAL A 113 -4.22 -5.47 -15.26
C VAL A 113 -5.30 -5.45 -16.33
N SER A 114 -6.56 -5.46 -15.91
CA SER A 114 -7.72 -5.41 -16.80
C SER A 114 -8.83 -4.52 -16.22
N CYS A 115 -9.45 -3.71 -17.07
CA CYS A 115 -10.57 -2.86 -16.74
C CYS A 115 -11.69 -3.08 -17.75
N GLU A 116 -12.86 -3.50 -17.29
CA GLU A 116 -14.02 -3.82 -18.13
C GLU A 116 -15.31 -3.20 -17.53
N PRO A 117 -15.84 -2.09 -18.07
CA PRO A 117 -15.30 -1.30 -19.18
C PRO A 117 -14.04 -0.49 -18.81
N ASP A 118 -13.44 0.15 -19.81
CA ASP A 118 -12.14 0.83 -19.75
C ASP A 118 -12.13 2.17 -18.99
N THR A 119 -13.30 2.60 -18.49
CA THR A 119 -13.46 3.78 -17.63
C THR A 119 -14.34 3.45 -16.43
N CYS A 120 -13.99 3.97 -15.26
CA CYS A 120 -14.75 3.81 -14.02
C CYS A 120 -14.76 5.17 -13.28
N PRO A 121 -15.71 6.06 -13.61
CA PRO A 121 -15.82 7.35 -12.97
C PRO A 121 -16.32 7.18 -11.53
N VAL A 122 -15.59 7.75 -10.57
CA VAL A 122 -15.90 7.69 -9.14
C VAL A 122 -15.68 9.05 -8.47
N LEU A 123 -16.35 9.28 -7.35
CA LEU A 123 -16.18 10.48 -6.52
C LEU A 123 -15.34 10.12 -5.29
N GLY A 124 -14.17 10.73 -5.13
CA GLY A 124 -13.27 10.43 -4.00
C GLY A 124 -11.94 11.18 -4.07
N SER A 125 -10.92 10.64 -3.41
CA SER A 125 -9.52 11.11 -3.53
C SER A 125 -8.72 10.11 -4.37
N PRO A 126 -8.15 10.54 -5.50
CA PRO A 126 -7.23 9.71 -6.30
C PRO A 126 -6.01 9.27 -5.50
N GLU A 127 -5.53 10.14 -4.60
CA GLU A 127 -4.35 9.90 -3.77
C GLU A 127 -4.62 8.77 -2.77
N GLU A 128 -5.79 8.75 -2.12
CA GLU A 128 -6.21 7.64 -1.26
C GLU A 128 -6.43 6.34 -2.07
N ALA A 129 -6.99 6.43 -3.29
CA ALA A 129 -7.19 5.27 -4.16
C ALA A 129 -5.86 4.67 -4.65
N GLU A 130 -4.89 5.51 -5.00
CA GLU A 130 -3.52 5.12 -5.34
C GLU A 130 -2.83 4.42 -4.16
N LEU A 131 -2.94 5.00 -2.96
CA LEU A 131 -2.42 4.42 -1.73
C LEU A 131 -3.01 3.03 -1.46
N MET A 132 -4.33 2.88 -1.62
CA MET A 132 -5.01 1.59 -1.50
C MET A 132 -4.48 0.57 -2.53
N VAL A 133 -4.42 0.93 -3.81
CA VAL A 133 -3.93 0.04 -4.88
C VAL A 133 -2.47 -0.36 -4.62
N PHE A 134 -1.64 0.57 -4.16
CA PHE A 134 -0.27 0.31 -3.73
C PHE A 134 -0.21 -0.78 -2.63
N HIS A 135 -0.95 -0.60 -1.54
CA HIS A 135 -0.92 -1.56 -0.43
C HIS A 135 -1.48 -2.93 -0.81
N LEU A 136 -2.50 -2.99 -1.66
CA LEU A 136 -3.01 -4.26 -2.17
C LEU A 136 -1.97 -5.00 -3.02
N LEU A 137 -1.29 -4.29 -3.93
CA LEU A 137 -0.24 -4.87 -4.76
C LEU A 137 1.00 -5.27 -3.97
N SER A 138 1.44 -4.45 -3.02
CA SER A 138 2.55 -4.79 -2.12
C SER A 138 2.23 -6.06 -1.31
N ASN A 139 1.00 -6.18 -0.80
CA ASN A 139 0.57 -7.38 -0.09
C ASN A 139 0.57 -8.63 -0.99
N ALA A 140 0.00 -8.52 -2.20
CA ALA A 140 -0.02 -9.60 -3.19
C ALA A 140 1.39 -10.03 -3.61
N LEU A 141 2.30 -9.09 -3.78
CA LEU A 141 3.70 -9.34 -4.15
C LEU A 141 4.44 -10.09 -3.04
N ARG A 142 4.25 -9.69 -1.78
CA ARG A 142 4.85 -10.35 -0.62
C ARG A 142 4.30 -11.77 -0.38
N ALA A 143 3.06 -12.02 -0.78
CA ALA A 143 2.46 -13.36 -0.73
C ALA A 143 2.98 -14.25 -1.86
N SER A 144 3.43 -13.67 -2.98
CA SER A 144 3.83 -14.39 -4.19
C SER A 144 5.20 -15.05 -4.07
N ALA A 145 5.33 -16.25 -4.63
CA ALA A 145 6.62 -16.89 -4.89
C ALA A 145 7.19 -16.43 -6.25
N PRO A 146 8.51 -16.58 -6.50
CA PRO A 146 9.08 -16.37 -7.84
C PRO A 146 8.34 -17.19 -8.91
N GLY A 147 8.01 -16.56 -10.04
CA GLY A 147 7.14 -17.11 -11.09
C GLY A 147 5.64 -16.92 -10.82
N GLY A 148 5.28 -16.30 -9.70
CA GLY A 148 3.92 -16.02 -9.29
C GLY A 148 3.18 -15.06 -10.23
N LYS A 149 1.86 -15.02 -10.08
CA LYS A 149 0.97 -14.16 -10.88
C LYS A 149 0.10 -13.33 -9.95
N ILE A 150 -0.07 -12.06 -10.31
CA ILE A 150 -0.97 -11.12 -9.68
C ILE A 150 -1.92 -10.59 -10.76
N VAL A 151 -3.22 -10.63 -10.46
CA VAL A 151 -4.27 -10.14 -11.36
C VAL A 151 -4.99 -8.99 -10.68
N LEU A 152 -4.90 -7.80 -11.28
CA LEU A 152 -5.63 -6.61 -10.91
C LEU A 152 -6.78 -6.43 -11.89
N ARG A 153 -8.02 -6.67 -11.45
CA ARG A 153 -9.19 -6.60 -12.32
C ARG A 153 -10.24 -5.66 -11.76
N LEU A 154 -10.66 -4.71 -12.58
CA LEU A 154 -11.82 -3.88 -12.32
C LEU A 154 -12.91 -4.24 -13.30
N CYS A 155 -14.04 -4.72 -12.80
CA CYS A 155 -15.20 -5.03 -13.62
C CYS A 155 -16.45 -4.31 -13.11
N ARG A 156 -17.36 -3.99 -14.03
CA ARG A 156 -18.71 -3.54 -13.70
C ARG A 156 -19.63 -4.75 -13.52
N ALA A 157 -20.21 -4.91 -12.35
CA ALA A 157 -21.36 -5.77 -12.09
C ALA A 157 -22.67 -4.94 -12.18
N GLU A 158 -23.83 -5.57 -12.00
CA GLU A 158 -25.15 -4.92 -12.18
C GLU A 158 -25.28 -3.64 -11.32
N ASP A 159 -25.05 -3.74 -10.01
CA ASP A 159 -25.27 -2.64 -9.05
C ASP A 159 -23.98 -2.02 -8.48
N ALA A 160 -22.82 -2.58 -8.82
CA ALA A 160 -21.54 -2.19 -8.26
C ALA A 160 -20.37 -2.37 -9.24
N TRP A 161 -19.33 -1.58 -9.06
CA TRP A 161 -18.00 -1.90 -9.58
C TRP A 161 -17.26 -2.79 -8.58
N GLN A 162 -16.49 -3.73 -9.11
CA GLN A 162 -15.67 -4.62 -8.30
C GLN A 162 -14.22 -4.52 -8.76
N LEU A 163 -13.37 -4.01 -7.87
CA LEU A 163 -11.93 -4.07 -8.00
C LEU A 163 -11.41 -5.27 -7.22
N THR A 164 -10.69 -6.16 -7.89
CA THR A 164 -10.09 -7.36 -7.32
C THR A 164 -8.58 -7.34 -7.50
N VAL A 165 -7.88 -7.77 -6.45
CA VAL A 165 -6.44 -8.05 -6.50
C VAL A 165 -6.24 -9.50 -6.06
N THR A 166 -6.01 -10.36 -7.05
CA THR A 166 -5.87 -11.80 -6.85
C THR A 166 -4.39 -12.17 -6.94
N ASP A 167 -3.86 -12.82 -5.92
CA ASP A 167 -2.55 -13.45 -5.95
C ASP A 167 -2.66 -14.98 -5.98
N HIS A 168 -1.63 -15.63 -6.50
CA HIS A 168 -1.45 -17.10 -6.41
C HIS A 168 -0.33 -17.45 -5.43
N GLY A 169 -0.26 -16.68 -4.34
CA GLY A 169 0.77 -16.80 -3.32
C GLY A 169 0.45 -17.85 -2.26
N CYS A 170 0.96 -17.62 -1.04
CA CYS A 170 0.77 -18.54 0.09
C CYS A 170 -0.67 -18.69 0.58
N GLY A 171 -1.56 -17.77 0.16
CA GLY A 171 -2.95 -17.71 0.59
C GLY A 171 -3.16 -17.10 1.97
N LEU A 172 -4.43 -17.02 2.37
CA LEU A 172 -4.82 -16.47 3.66
C LEU A 172 -4.32 -17.36 4.83
N PRO A 173 -4.02 -16.78 6.00
CA PRO A 173 -3.64 -17.55 7.18
C PRO A 173 -4.81 -18.42 7.68
N GLY A 174 -4.68 -19.75 7.56
CA GLY A 174 -5.60 -20.74 8.11
C GLY A 174 -4.99 -21.50 9.31
N PRO A 175 -5.74 -22.41 9.96
CA PRO A 175 -5.29 -23.11 11.17
C PRO A 175 -3.96 -23.85 11.02
N ALA A 176 -3.71 -24.45 9.84
CA ALA A 176 -2.53 -25.27 9.58
C ALA A 176 -1.28 -24.48 9.16
N ASN A 177 -1.46 -23.29 8.58
CA ASN A 177 -0.38 -22.47 7.99
C ASN A 177 -0.35 -21.04 8.59
N TRP A 178 -1.00 -20.86 9.75
CA TRP A 178 -1.22 -19.55 10.38
C TRP A 178 0.07 -18.75 10.52
N GLN A 179 1.11 -19.31 11.13
CA GLN A 179 2.33 -18.55 11.43
C GLN A 179 3.12 -18.16 10.17
N GLU A 180 3.21 -19.06 9.19
CA GLU A 180 3.95 -18.82 7.95
C GLU A 180 3.21 -17.81 7.05
N ASN A 181 1.93 -18.07 6.78
CA ASN A 181 1.12 -17.17 5.95
C ASN A 181 0.91 -15.83 6.63
N ARG A 182 0.77 -15.77 7.96
CA ARG A 182 0.75 -14.50 8.69
C ARG A 182 2.05 -13.71 8.51
N ARG A 183 3.22 -14.35 8.48
CA ARG A 183 4.48 -13.63 8.22
C ARG A 183 4.55 -13.10 6.79
N ARG A 184 4.11 -13.87 5.79
CA ARG A 184 4.15 -13.43 4.38
C ARG A 184 3.05 -12.42 4.04
N PHE A 185 1.82 -12.68 4.47
CA PHE A 185 0.66 -11.80 4.27
C PHE A 185 0.73 -10.57 5.19
N LEU A 186 0.80 -10.77 6.51
CA LEU A 186 0.71 -9.69 7.49
C LEU A 186 2.06 -9.12 7.95
N GLY A 187 3.20 -9.59 7.44
CA GLY A 187 4.56 -9.29 7.93
C GLY A 187 5.04 -7.84 8.08
N GLY A 188 4.19 -6.82 7.88
CA GLY A 188 4.33 -5.47 8.45
C GLY A 188 3.64 -5.35 9.83
N ALA A 189 3.20 -4.14 10.20
CA ALA A 189 2.35 -3.91 11.39
C ALA A 189 0.88 -4.35 11.17
N GLY A 190 0.60 -5.09 10.08
CA GLY A 190 -0.76 -5.31 9.57
C GLY A 190 -1.45 -4.01 9.14
N ALA A 191 -0.67 -2.96 8.84
CA ALA A 191 -1.17 -1.62 8.56
C ALA A 191 -1.65 -1.48 7.11
N GLY A 192 -1.03 -2.14 6.12
CA GLY A 192 -1.48 -2.08 4.72
C GLY A 192 -2.96 -2.45 4.53
N LEU A 193 -3.44 -3.56 5.11
CA LEU A 193 -4.86 -3.92 5.02
C LEU A 193 -5.78 -2.99 5.84
N LYS A 194 -5.28 -2.41 6.93
CA LYS A 194 -6.01 -1.40 7.70
C LYS A 194 -6.15 -0.11 6.90
N ILE A 195 -5.12 0.29 6.16
CA ILE A 195 -5.13 1.41 5.22
C ILE A 195 -6.17 1.17 4.14
N CYS A 196 -6.16 0.02 3.47
CA CYS A 196 -7.18 -0.30 2.46
C CYS A 196 -8.60 -0.22 3.04
N ARG A 197 -8.83 -0.77 4.23
CA ARG A 197 -10.12 -0.69 4.91
C ARG A 197 -10.50 0.75 5.28
N ALA A 198 -9.54 1.56 5.73
CA ALA A 198 -9.76 2.96 6.09
C ALA A 198 -10.12 3.81 4.85
N VAL A 199 -9.39 3.64 3.75
CA VAL A 199 -9.68 4.27 2.46
C VAL A 199 -11.07 3.87 1.97
N CYS A 200 -11.38 2.56 1.92
CA CYS A 200 -12.70 2.08 1.50
C CYS A 200 -13.82 2.68 2.36
N ARG A 201 -13.65 2.69 3.69
CA ARG A 201 -14.62 3.30 4.62
C ARG A 201 -14.82 4.80 4.34
N ARG A 202 -13.74 5.56 4.11
CA ARG A 202 -13.80 7.01 3.82
C ARG A 202 -14.45 7.30 2.46
N ALA A 203 -14.27 6.40 1.49
CA ALA A 203 -14.87 6.49 0.16
C ALA A 203 -16.30 5.93 0.07
N GLY A 204 -16.80 5.25 1.12
CA GLY A 204 -18.10 4.57 1.09
C GLY A 204 -18.09 3.26 0.29
N TRP A 205 -16.92 2.63 0.15
CA TRP A 205 -16.71 1.36 -0.55
C TRP A 205 -16.69 0.18 0.42
N GLY A 206 -17.09 -0.99 -0.08
CA GLY A 206 -16.90 -2.26 0.60
C GLY A 206 -15.47 -2.77 0.46
N PHE A 207 -14.98 -3.48 1.49
CA PHE A 207 -13.69 -4.18 1.45
C PHE A 207 -13.82 -5.57 2.05
N ALA A 208 -13.38 -6.59 1.32
CA ALA A 208 -13.36 -7.98 1.75
C ALA A 208 -12.04 -8.66 1.35
N LEU A 209 -11.72 -9.73 2.06
CA LEU A 209 -10.61 -10.64 1.74
C LEU A 209 -11.16 -12.06 1.64
N GLU A 210 -10.85 -12.71 0.53
CA GLU A 210 -11.36 -14.02 0.17
C GLU A 210 -10.20 -14.95 -0.19
N ALA A 211 -10.46 -16.26 -0.21
CA ALA A 211 -9.51 -17.22 -0.72
C ALA A 211 -9.45 -17.11 -2.24
N GLY A 212 -8.26 -16.91 -2.80
CA GLY A 212 -8.07 -16.78 -4.24
C GLY A 212 -8.32 -18.11 -4.95
N SER A 213 -8.96 -18.06 -6.11
CA SER A 213 -9.30 -19.25 -6.92
C SER A 213 -8.10 -20.13 -7.31
N GLY A 214 -6.88 -19.57 -7.31
CA GLY A 214 -5.62 -20.28 -7.55
C GLY A 214 -4.87 -20.73 -6.29
N GLY A 215 -5.49 -20.71 -5.11
CA GLY A 215 -4.87 -21.10 -3.83
C GLY A 215 -4.14 -19.98 -3.07
N GLY A 216 -4.19 -18.74 -3.59
CA GLY A 216 -3.69 -17.54 -2.92
C GLY A 216 -4.79 -16.78 -2.19
N ALA A 217 -4.72 -15.45 -2.21
CA ALA A 217 -5.75 -14.58 -1.66
C ALA A 217 -6.35 -13.66 -2.73
N GLU A 218 -7.55 -13.18 -2.45
CA GLU A 218 -8.23 -12.17 -3.27
C GLU A 218 -8.71 -11.03 -2.37
N ALA A 219 -8.23 -9.83 -2.65
CA ALA A 219 -8.77 -8.61 -2.03
C ALA A 219 -9.84 -8.03 -2.94
N VAL A 220 -11.05 -7.83 -2.39
CA VAL A 220 -12.23 -7.38 -3.11
C VAL A 220 -12.64 -6.01 -2.58
N VAL A 221 -12.66 -5.01 -3.46
CA VAL A 221 -13.19 -3.67 -3.19
C VAL A 221 -14.46 -3.49 -4.00
N THR A 222 -15.56 -3.14 -3.34
CA THR A 222 -16.87 -2.98 -3.97
C THR A 222 -17.27 -1.51 -3.94
N LEU A 223 -17.47 -0.90 -5.10
CA LEU A 223 -17.86 0.50 -5.24
C LEU A 223 -19.30 0.56 -5.75
N PRO A 224 -20.25 1.21 -5.05
CA PRO A 224 -21.62 1.33 -5.52
C PRO A 224 -21.70 2.21 -6.79
N VAL A 225 -22.55 1.84 -7.76
CA VAL A 225 -22.73 2.59 -9.03
C VAL A 225 -23.50 3.90 -8.84
N GLU A 226 -24.36 3.97 -7.82
CA GLU A 226 -25.05 5.20 -7.43
C GLU A 226 -24.61 5.63 -6.02
N PRO A 227 -24.09 6.86 -5.83
CA PRO A 227 -24.16 7.47 -4.53
C PRO A 227 -25.63 7.78 -4.28
N GLU A 228 -26.23 7.09 -3.31
CA GLU A 228 -27.58 7.39 -2.84
C GLU A 228 -27.75 8.91 -2.71
N THR A 229 -28.75 9.44 -3.42
CA THR A 229 -29.17 10.84 -3.52
C THR A 229 -28.74 11.76 -2.38
N ALA A 230 -27.69 12.56 -2.62
CA ALA A 230 -27.54 13.88 -2.02
C ALA A 230 -27.83 14.92 -3.10
N ALA A 231 -29.09 15.33 -3.18
CA ALA A 231 -29.52 16.44 -4.02
C ALA A 231 -28.86 17.75 -3.56
N SER A 232 -28.06 18.36 -4.44
CA SER A 232 -28.27 19.73 -4.92
C SER A 232 -27.17 20.05 -5.93
N GLY A 233 -27.58 20.62 -7.06
CA GLY A 233 -26.73 20.84 -8.22
C GLY A 233 -25.52 21.71 -7.95
N ASP A 234 -24.44 21.40 -8.66
CA ASP A 234 -23.83 22.33 -9.59
C ASP A 234 -23.04 21.52 -10.63
N THR A 235 -23.12 21.98 -11.88
CA THR A 235 -22.51 21.39 -13.08
C THR A 235 -21.04 21.05 -12.85
N ILE A 236 -20.70 19.76 -12.82
CA ILE A 236 -19.30 19.29 -12.74
C ILE A 236 -18.66 19.56 -14.10
N ALA A 237 -17.85 20.61 -14.17
CA ALA A 237 -16.97 20.85 -15.30
C ALA A 237 -15.90 19.75 -15.35
N LEU A 238 -15.92 18.94 -16.42
CA LEU A 238 -14.82 18.05 -16.76
C LEU A 238 -13.59 18.89 -17.11
N HIS A 239 -12.59 18.89 -16.24
CA HIS A 239 -11.24 19.27 -16.62
C HIS A 239 -10.49 18.01 -17.10
N ALA A 240 -10.32 17.94 -18.42
CA ALA A 240 -9.46 16.96 -19.07
C ALA A 240 -8.00 17.42 -19.01
N ALA A 241 -7.14 16.44 -18.73
CA ALA A 241 -5.71 16.35 -19.06
C ALA A 241 -4.76 17.42 -18.51
N GLY A 242 -3.75 16.93 -17.79
CA GLY A 242 -2.48 17.61 -17.59
C GLY A 242 -2.17 17.82 -16.13
N GLU A 243 -1.61 16.81 -15.48
CA GLU A 243 -0.37 16.93 -14.72
C GLU A 243 0.04 15.54 -14.22
N VAL A 244 1.32 15.26 -14.37
CA VAL A 244 1.99 14.05 -13.91
C VAL A 244 1.71 13.88 -12.42
N LEU A 245 1.12 12.75 -12.01
CA LEU A 245 1.01 12.40 -10.60
C LEU A 245 2.41 12.28 -9.98
N PRO A 246 2.57 12.67 -8.70
CA PRO A 246 3.87 12.91 -8.10
C PRO A 246 4.72 11.63 -8.03
N SER A 247 6.02 11.80 -8.18
CA SER A 247 7.11 10.81 -8.17
C SER A 247 7.12 9.80 -7.01
N ARG A 248 6.29 9.99 -5.97
CA ARG A 248 6.35 9.25 -4.69
C ARG A 248 5.86 7.80 -4.79
N LEU A 249 4.77 7.53 -5.52
CA LEU A 249 4.20 6.17 -5.59
C LEU A 249 5.07 5.21 -6.41
N ARG A 250 5.57 5.71 -7.55
CA ARG A 250 6.55 5.00 -8.38
C ARG A 250 7.82 4.71 -7.59
N TRP A 251 8.32 5.70 -6.85
CA TRP A 251 9.48 5.53 -5.97
C TRP A 251 9.23 4.50 -4.85
N GLN A 252 8.07 4.53 -4.18
CA GLN A 252 7.73 3.54 -3.14
C GLN A 252 7.68 2.11 -3.70
N LEU A 253 7.17 1.94 -4.92
CA LEU A 253 7.08 0.63 -5.59
C LEU A 253 8.41 0.13 -6.12
N GLU A 254 9.18 0.99 -6.79
CA GLU A 254 10.54 0.65 -7.25
C GLU A 254 11.43 0.28 -6.08
N ARG A 255 11.25 0.94 -4.93
CA ARG A 255 11.95 0.62 -3.69
C ARG A 255 11.49 -0.70 -3.07
N GLU A 256 10.19 -0.93 -2.92
CA GLU A 256 9.66 -2.24 -2.45
C GLU A 256 10.15 -3.39 -3.33
N LEU A 257 10.17 -3.19 -4.64
CA LEU A 257 10.69 -4.17 -5.59
C LEU A 257 12.19 -4.42 -5.42
N HIS A 258 12.97 -3.36 -5.19
CA HIS A 258 14.40 -3.49 -4.93
C HIS A 258 14.68 -4.32 -3.67
N LEU A 259 13.89 -4.09 -2.61
CA LEU A 259 13.98 -4.83 -1.35
C LEU A 259 13.58 -6.30 -1.48
N LEU A 260 12.60 -6.61 -2.34
CA LEU A 260 12.14 -7.98 -2.58
C LEU A 260 13.08 -8.76 -3.53
N ALA A 261 13.71 -8.09 -4.49
CA ALA A 261 14.67 -8.68 -5.42
C ALA A 261 16.01 -9.04 -4.77
N GLY A 262 16.45 -8.27 -3.76
CA GLY A 262 17.66 -8.55 -2.99
C GLY A 262 17.59 -9.80 -2.10
N ASN A 263 16.43 -10.46 -2.03
CA ASN A 263 16.18 -11.68 -1.26
C ASN A 263 16.08 -12.96 -2.12
N ALA A 264 16.46 -12.92 -3.40
CA ALA A 264 16.39 -14.07 -4.32
C ALA A 264 17.76 -14.64 -4.71
#